data_AF-A0A318ZJK0-F1
#
_entry.id   AF-A0A318ZJK0-F1
#
_cell.length_a   1.000
_cell.length_b   1.000
_cell.length_c   1.000
_cell.angle_alpha   90.00
_cell.angle_beta   90.00
_cell.angle_gamma   90.00
#
_symmetry.space_group_name_H-M   'P 1'
#
loop_
_entity.id
_entity.type
_entity.pdbx_description
1 polymer ?
#
loop_
_entity_poly.entity_id
_entity_poly.type
_entity_poly.pdbx_seq_one_letter_code
_entity_poly.pdbx_strand_id
1 'polypeptide(L)'
;MTLYERPPNYWHIQALFERIDADITGGNPILTEDEIRDYIGSRVRGVGERLLDMDGEDVEFYRGRINADNINNRSIIEAILIQSRGVRPAQTCSCCRRNRSRRTFPMCLHVPDPLTFQGICGNCKATGRPSRACNAMIVTLEARERERHQVRMGRILQILDQLLNGV
;
A
#
# COMPACT_ATOMS: atom_id res chain seq x y z
N MET A 1 -20.27 -7.81 12.55
CA MET A 1 -19.35 -8.22 13.64
C MET A 1 -18.05 -7.45 13.45
N THR A 2 -17.51 -6.84 14.51
CA THR A 2 -16.25 -6.09 14.46
C THR A 2 -15.10 -7.03 14.81
N LEU A 3 -14.33 -7.47 13.81
CA LEU A 3 -13.27 -8.50 13.93
C LEU A 3 -11.96 -8.02 14.59
N TYR A 4 -12.04 -7.11 15.57
CA TYR A 4 -10.87 -6.61 16.31
C TYR A 4 -11.00 -6.97 17.79
N GLU A 5 -10.80 -8.26 18.07
CA GLU A 5 -10.84 -8.79 19.44
C GLU A 5 -9.58 -8.41 20.22
N ARG A 6 -9.76 -7.42 21.12
CA ARG A 6 -8.77 -6.77 21.99
C ARG A 6 -7.78 -5.83 21.26
N PRO A 7 -7.66 -4.56 21.70
CA PRO A 7 -6.51 -3.74 21.32
C PRO A 7 -5.23 -4.37 21.88
N PRO A 8 -4.08 -4.24 21.19
CA PRO A 8 -2.81 -4.80 21.66
C PRO A 8 -2.48 -4.29 23.06
N ASN A 9 -2.00 -5.20 23.92
CA ASN A 9 -1.70 -4.84 25.30
C ASN A 9 -0.56 -3.81 25.37
N TYR A 10 -0.53 -3.03 26.45
CA TYR A 10 0.46 -1.96 26.64
C TYR A 10 1.91 -2.42 26.49
N TRP A 11 2.23 -3.62 26.99
CA TRP A 11 3.58 -4.20 26.91
C TRP A 11 3.99 -4.57 25.49
N HIS A 12 3.07 -5.05 24.65
CA HIS A 12 3.34 -5.32 23.23
C HIS A 12 3.60 -4.02 22.46
N ILE A 13 2.85 -2.94 22.77
CA ILE A 13 3.07 -1.61 22.18
C ILE A 13 4.43 -1.05 22.59
N GLN A 14 4.79 -1.18 23.86
CA GLN A 14 6.08 -0.70 24.37
C GLN A 14 7.24 -1.51 23.79
N ALA A 15 7.15 -2.84 23.75
CA ALA A 15 8.17 -3.69 23.14
C ALA A 15 8.34 -3.42 21.63
N LEU A 16 7.24 -3.12 20.92
CA LEU A 16 7.30 -2.67 19.52
C LEU A 16 8.08 -1.37 19.37
N PHE A 17 7.82 -0.38 20.22
CA PHE A 17 8.53 0.92 20.20
C PHE A 17 10.02 0.76 20.51
N GLU A 18 10.34 0.06 21.59
CA GLU A 18 11.73 -0.23 21.99
C GLU A 18 12.49 -0.98 20.88
N ARG A 19 11.84 -1.93 20.19
CA ARG A 19 12.42 -2.70 19.07
C ARG A 19 12.64 -1.87 17.81
N ILE A 20 11.79 -0.88 17.54
CA ILE A 20 11.92 0.02 16.38
C ILE A 20 13.02 1.05 16.61
N ASP A 21 13.15 1.56 17.83
CA ASP A 21 14.12 2.60 18.19
C ASP A 21 15.51 2.04 18.58
N ALA A 22 15.66 0.72 18.72
CA ALA A 22 16.93 0.05 19.03
C ALA A 22 17.96 0.11 17.87
N ASP A 23 19.17 0.59 18.18
CA ASP A 23 20.23 0.92 17.21
C ASP A 23 21.59 0.25 17.61
N ILE A 24 22.52 -0.12 16.72
CA ILE A 24 22.66 0.19 15.29
C ILE A 24 22.98 -1.06 14.43
N THR A 25 23.43 -2.17 15.04
CA THR A 25 24.34 -3.17 14.42
C THR A 25 23.69 -4.27 13.57
N GLY A 26 22.36 -4.36 13.56
CA GLY A 26 21.61 -5.36 12.79
C GLY A 26 21.14 -4.86 11.41
N GLY A 27 20.41 -5.73 10.70
CA GLY A 27 19.72 -5.39 9.46
C GLY A 27 18.65 -4.30 9.59
N ASN A 28 17.90 -4.06 8.52
CA ASN A 28 16.74 -3.17 8.56
C ASN A 28 15.66 -3.73 9.50
N PRO A 29 14.99 -2.90 10.31
CA PRO A 29 13.84 -3.35 11.09
C PRO A 29 12.68 -3.85 10.21
N ILE A 30 11.91 -4.78 10.77
CA ILE A 30 10.73 -5.40 10.15
C ILE A 30 9.53 -5.23 11.09
N LEU A 31 8.40 -4.76 10.58
CA LEU A 31 7.10 -4.93 11.21
C LEU A 31 6.50 -6.24 10.72
N THR A 32 6.07 -7.13 11.62
CA THR A 32 5.41 -8.37 11.21
C THR A 32 3.96 -8.11 10.77
N GLU A 33 3.40 -9.01 9.98
CA GLU A 33 2.00 -8.95 9.56
C GLU A 33 1.03 -8.81 10.76
N ASP A 34 1.24 -9.61 11.81
CA ASP A 34 0.45 -9.57 13.06
C ASP A 34 0.54 -8.21 13.76
N GLU A 35 1.75 -7.65 13.89
CA GLU A 35 1.94 -6.30 14.46
C GLU A 35 1.23 -5.24 13.61
N ILE A 36 1.19 -5.41 12.28
CA ILE A 36 0.47 -4.51 11.39
C ILE A 36 -1.05 -4.65 11.57
N ARG A 37 -1.61 -5.85 11.73
CA ARG A 37 -3.05 -6.02 12.02
C ARG A 37 -3.42 -5.42 13.38
N ASP A 38 -2.71 -5.78 14.44
CA ASP A 38 -3.06 -5.39 15.81
C ASP A 38 -2.78 -3.91 16.08
N TYR A 39 -1.55 -3.48 15.79
CA TYR A 39 -1.09 -2.14 16.15
C TYR A 39 -1.50 -1.11 15.10
N ILE A 40 -1.19 -1.34 13.83
CA ILE A 40 -1.49 -0.39 12.77
C ILE A 40 -3.00 -0.41 12.49
N GLY A 41 -3.61 -1.60 12.33
CA GLY A 41 -5.03 -1.78 12.01
C GLY A 41 -5.98 -1.02 12.93
N SER A 42 -5.77 -1.06 14.25
CA SER A 42 -6.58 -0.29 15.22
C SER A 42 -6.56 1.24 15.02
N ARG A 43 -5.57 1.77 14.29
CA ARG A 43 -5.35 3.20 14.00
C ARG A 43 -5.74 3.62 12.59
N VAL A 44 -6.02 2.67 11.69
CA VAL A 44 -6.43 2.93 10.31
C VAL A 44 -7.85 3.48 10.26
N ARG A 45 -8.13 4.45 9.36
CA ARG A 45 -9.48 4.98 9.15
C ARG A 45 -9.78 5.22 7.66
N GLY A 46 -11.02 5.00 7.25
CA GLY A 46 -11.51 5.28 5.89
C GLY A 46 -10.89 4.37 4.83
N VAL A 47 -10.28 4.95 3.80
CA VAL A 47 -9.79 4.20 2.60
C VAL A 47 -8.82 3.06 2.94
N GLY A 48 -8.06 3.18 4.04
CA GLY A 48 -7.15 2.11 4.48
C GLY A 48 -7.83 0.92 5.16
N GLU A 49 -9.05 1.06 5.70
CA GLU A 49 -9.72 -0.01 6.46
C GLU A 49 -9.94 -1.25 5.58
N ARG A 50 -10.32 -1.03 4.31
CA ARG A 50 -10.50 -2.06 3.27
C ARG A 50 -9.22 -2.82 2.89
N LEU A 51 -8.04 -2.35 3.32
CA LEU A 51 -6.78 -3.05 3.10
C LEU A 51 -6.48 -4.05 4.22
N LEU A 52 -7.11 -3.92 5.39
CA LEU A 52 -6.96 -4.86 6.49
C LEU A 52 -7.65 -6.20 6.16
N ASP A 53 -8.71 -6.16 5.35
CA ASP A 53 -9.39 -7.33 4.78
C ASP A 53 -8.54 -8.11 3.75
N MET A 54 -7.37 -7.57 3.36
CA MET A 54 -6.44 -8.24 2.44
C MET A 54 -5.38 -9.04 3.20
N ASP A 55 -4.90 -10.11 2.56
CA ASP A 55 -3.65 -10.80 2.93
C ASP A 55 -2.48 -9.83 2.88
N GLY A 56 -1.52 -10.01 3.80
CA GLY A 56 -0.42 -9.10 3.99
C GLY A 56 0.92 -9.80 4.14
N GLU A 57 1.96 -9.00 3.99
CA GLU A 57 3.35 -9.40 4.16
C GLU A 57 4.03 -8.54 5.24
N ASP A 58 5.11 -9.07 5.81
CA ASP A 58 6.02 -8.35 6.69
C ASP A 58 6.62 -7.11 5.98
N VAL A 59 6.79 -6.01 6.73
CA VAL A 59 7.27 -4.73 6.18
C VAL A 59 8.65 -4.38 6.72
N GLU A 60 9.67 -4.66 5.90
CA GLU A 60 11.03 -4.13 6.06
C GLU A 60 11.06 -2.61 5.78
N PHE A 61 11.71 -1.83 6.64
CA PHE A 61 11.95 -0.40 6.43
C PHE A 61 13.38 0.01 6.80
N TYR A 62 13.91 1.04 6.15
CA TYR A 62 15.25 1.53 6.43
C TYR A 62 15.33 2.15 7.84
N ARG A 63 16.35 1.78 8.61
CA ARG A 63 16.69 2.29 9.95
C ARG A 63 16.55 3.83 10.05
N GLY A 64 15.93 4.31 11.13
CA GLY A 64 15.70 5.74 11.38
C GLY A 64 14.75 6.43 10.37
N ARG A 65 13.84 5.68 9.72
CA ARG A 65 12.76 6.24 8.90
C ARG A 65 11.39 6.14 9.56
N ILE A 66 11.17 5.06 10.30
CA ILE A 66 10.03 4.89 11.21
C ILE A 66 10.61 4.77 12.61
N ASN A 67 10.03 5.48 13.57
CA ASN A 67 10.42 5.51 14.98
C ASN A 67 9.16 5.63 15.86
N ALA A 68 9.28 5.45 17.19
CA ALA A 68 8.12 5.54 18.09
C ALA A 68 7.36 6.88 17.96
N ASP A 69 8.08 7.99 17.74
CA ASP A 69 7.49 9.32 17.53
C ASP A 69 6.57 9.38 16.29
N ASN A 70 6.98 8.74 15.19
CA ASN A 70 6.36 8.93 13.88
C ASN A 70 5.50 7.76 13.39
N ILE A 71 5.56 6.58 14.01
CA ILE A 71 4.76 5.41 13.62
C ILE A 71 3.24 5.67 13.68
N ASN A 72 2.82 6.57 14.58
CA ASN A 72 1.43 7.02 14.70
C ASN A 72 1.03 8.09 13.65
N ASN A 73 1.96 8.58 12.83
CA ASN A 73 1.64 9.54 11.78
C ASN A 73 0.79 8.85 10.70
N ARG A 74 -0.36 9.43 10.36
CA ARG A 74 -1.28 8.91 9.34
C ARG A 74 -0.58 8.56 8.01
N SER A 75 0.39 9.36 7.57
CA SER A 75 1.11 9.11 6.32
C SER A 75 2.08 7.92 6.41
N ILE A 76 2.58 7.61 7.62
CA ILE A 76 3.41 6.44 7.89
C ILE A 76 2.52 5.19 8.01
N ILE A 77 1.41 5.26 8.77
CA ILE A 77 0.38 4.20 8.85
C ILE A 77 -0.10 3.79 7.45
N GLU A 78 -0.59 4.75 6.66
CA GLU A 78 -1.11 4.48 5.31
C GLU A 78 0.02 3.98 4.37
N ALA A 79 1.28 4.32 4.63
CA ALA A 79 2.41 3.80 3.87
C ALA A 79 2.81 2.37 4.25
N ILE A 80 2.77 2.01 5.54
CA ILE A 80 3.00 0.65 6.02
C ILE A 80 1.95 -0.29 5.41
N LEU A 81 0.66 0.11 5.42
CA LEU A 81 -0.39 -0.65 4.74
C LEU A 81 -0.12 -0.86 3.25
N ILE A 82 0.30 0.19 2.53
CA ILE A 82 0.62 0.06 1.10
C ILE A 82 1.82 -0.88 0.86
N GLN A 83 2.75 -1.01 1.80
CA GLN A 83 3.86 -1.97 1.66
C GLN A 83 3.41 -3.39 2.00
N SER A 84 2.70 -3.59 3.10
CA SER A 84 2.23 -4.92 3.51
C SER A 84 1.22 -5.53 2.53
N ARG A 85 0.32 -4.70 1.97
CA ARG A 85 -0.79 -5.12 1.09
C ARG A 85 -0.52 -4.82 -0.39
N GLY A 86 0.73 -4.46 -0.73
CA GLY A 86 1.09 -3.91 -2.02
C GLY A 86 1.78 -4.89 -2.96
N VAL A 87 1.54 -4.71 -4.25
CA VAL A 87 2.25 -5.41 -5.32
C VAL A 87 3.35 -4.54 -5.91
N ARG A 88 4.37 -5.19 -6.48
CA ARG A 88 5.40 -4.51 -7.27
C ARG A 88 4.78 -4.05 -8.61
N PRO A 89 4.84 -2.77 -8.97
CA PRO A 89 4.42 -2.30 -10.29
C PRO A 89 5.42 -2.77 -11.35
N ALA A 90 4.97 -2.90 -12.60
CA ALA A 90 5.85 -3.24 -13.73
C ALA A 90 7.02 -2.25 -13.92
N GLN A 91 6.86 -0.99 -13.47
CA GLN A 91 7.96 -0.03 -13.35
C GLN A 91 7.90 0.72 -12.02
N THR A 92 9.06 0.84 -11.36
CA THR A 92 9.23 1.70 -10.17
C THR A 92 8.89 3.16 -10.48
N CYS A 93 8.13 3.82 -9.60
CA CYS A 93 7.70 5.21 -9.80
C CYS A 93 8.88 6.18 -9.95
N SER A 94 8.71 7.28 -10.70
CA SER A 94 9.83 8.18 -11.00
C SER A 94 10.44 8.85 -9.77
N CYS A 95 9.68 9.04 -8.68
CA CYS A 95 10.22 9.53 -7.41
C CYS A 95 11.23 8.56 -6.80
N CYS A 96 10.86 7.28 -6.70
CA CYS A 96 11.75 6.23 -6.19
C CYS A 96 12.93 6.00 -7.15
N ARG A 97 12.66 5.89 -8.46
CA ARG A 97 13.69 5.66 -9.49
C ARG A 97 14.76 6.75 -9.52
N ARG A 98 14.38 8.02 -9.34
CA ARG A 98 15.33 9.16 -9.32
C ARG A 98 16.05 9.35 -7.98
N ASN A 99 15.77 8.52 -6.95
CA ASN A 99 16.30 8.65 -5.59
C ASN A 99 16.24 10.06 -4.96
N ARG A 100 15.29 10.91 -5.42
CA ARG A 100 15.14 12.31 -4.97
C ARG A 100 14.58 12.47 -3.55
N SER A 101 14.36 11.37 -2.85
CA SER A 101 14.01 11.34 -1.44
C SER A 101 14.69 10.15 -0.79
N ARG A 102 15.20 10.34 0.42
CA ARG A 102 15.57 9.25 1.32
C ARG A 102 14.34 8.33 1.44
N ARG A 103 14.44 7.11 0.91
CA ARG A 103 13.35 6.12 0.95
C ARG A 103 13.10 5.70 2.39
N THR A 104 11.84 5.41 2.71
CA THR A 104 11.43 4.78 3.97
C THR A 104 11.54 3.26 3.85
N PHE A 105 11.21 2.70 2.68
CA PHE A 105 11.19 1.26 2.45
C PHE A 105 12.12 0.89 1.27
N PRO A 106 12.71 -0.32 1.23
CA PRO A 106 13.52 -0.76 0.11
C PRO A 106 12.70 -0.86 -1.19
N MET A 107 11.48 -1.37 -1.10
CA MET A 107 10.58 -1.62 -2.24
C MET A 107 9.63 -0.44 -2.56
N CYS A 108 9.27 -0.32 -3.84
CA CYS A 108 8.24 0.60 -4.33
C CYS A 108 6.94 -0.17 -4.57
N LEU A 109 6.20 -0.50 -3.51
CA LEU A 109 4.93 -1.22 -3.63
C LEU A 109 3.74 -0.25 -3.76
N HIS A 110 2.69 -0.73 -4.43
CA HIS A 110 1.42 -0.06 -4.64
C HIS A 110 0.28 -1.03 -4.32
N VAL A 111 -0.82 -0.53 -3.78
CA VAL A 111 -2.05 -1.32 -3.64
C VAL A 111 -2.55 -1.80 -5.02
N PRO A 112 -3.08 -3.03 -5.15
CA PRO A 112 -3.56 -3.58 -6.43
C PRO A 112 -4.72 -2.80 -7.07
N ASP A 113 -5.49 -2.07 -6.29
CA ASP A 113 -6.49 -1.11 -6.79
C ASP A 113 -5.87 0.30 -6.92
N PRO A 114 -5.72 0.85 -8.15
CA PRO A 114 -5.16 2.19 -8.35
C PRO A 114 -6.08 3.33 -7.89
N LEU A 115 -7.36 3.08 -7.59
CA LEU A 115 -8.24 4.11 -7.00
C LEU A 115 -7.96 4.27 -5.50
N THR A 116 -7.65 3.18 -4.80
CA THR A 116 -7.23 3.19 -3.41
C THR A 116 -5.91 3.98 -3.25
N PHE A 117 -5.93 4.94 -2.31
CA PHE A 117 -4.92 5.99 -2.12
C PHE A 117 -4.49 6.76 -3.39
N GLN A 118 -5.31 6.77 -4.46
CA GLN A 118 -4.99 7.36 -5.76
C GLN A 118 -3.71 6.76 -6.38
N GLY A 119 -3.45 5.47 -6.14
CA GLY A 119 -2.35 4.74 -6.77
C GLY A 119 -0.94 5.18 -6.33
N ILE A 120 -0.81 5.90 -5.21
CA ILE A 120 0.49 6.29 -4.64
C ILE A 120 1.25 5.07 -4.08
N CYS A 121 2.58 5.06 -4.19
CA CYS A 121 3.41 4.04 -3.55
C CYS A 121 3.68 4.34 -2.08
N GLY A 122 3.97 3.31 -1.27
CA GLY A 122 4.27 3.47 0.17
C GLY A 122 5.41 4.45 0.43
N ASN A 123 6.47 4.43 -0.39
CA ASN A 123 7.58 5.38 -0.28
C ASN A 123 7.18 6.84 -0.55
N CYS A 124 6.35 7.11 -1.57
CA CYS A 124 5.83 8.46 -1.82
C CYS A 124 4.88 8.89 -0.70
N LYS A 125 4.07 7.96 -0.19
CA LYS A 125 3.12 8.18 0.88
C LYS A 125 3.80 8.58 2.20
N ALA A 126 4.83 7.84 2.61
CA ALA A 126 5.60 8.12 3.82
C ALA A 126 6.29 9.49 3.78
N THR A 127 6.67 9.98 2.60
CA THR A 127 7.28 11.32 2.43
C THR A 127 6.26 12.47 2.37
N GLY A 128 4.98 12.21 2.64
CA GLY A 128 3.91 13.22 2.61
C GLY A 128 3.65 13.82 1.23
N ARG A 129 4.16 13.20 0.15
CA ARG A 129 4.02 13.74 -1.21
C ARG A 129 2.58 13.54 -1.71
N PRO A 130 2.03 14.49 -2.48
CA PRO A 130 0.71 14.32 -3.08
C PRO A 130 0.74 13.21 -4.15
N SER A 131 -0.30 12.38 -4.22
CA SER A 131 -0.34 11.19 -5.08
C SER A 131 -0.03 11.47 -6.55
N ARG A 132 -0.44 12.65 -7.06
CA ARG A 132 -0.10 13.14 -8.42
C ARG A 132 1.40 13.17 -8.77
N ALA A 133 2.29 13.18 -7.79
CA ALA A 133 3.74 13.09 -8.01
C ALA A 133 4.21 11.64 -8.28
N CYS A 134 3.41 10.63 -7.92
CA CYS A 134 3.74 9.22 -8.03
C CYS A 134 3.22 8.63 -9.35
N ASN A 135 4.02 8.71 -10.41
CA ASN A 135 3.57 8.39 -11.78
C ASN A 135 3.67 6.90 -12.20
N ALA A 136 3.74 5.94 -11.26
CA ALA A 136 3.81 4.52 -11.63
C ALA A 136 2.47 3.94 -12.11
N MET A 137 1.36 4.31 -11.46
CA MET A 137 0.04 3.74 -11.78
C MET A 137 -0.63 4.39 -13.00
N ILE A 138 -0.01 5.37 -13.67
CA ILE A 138 -0.53 5.90 -14.95
C ILE A 138 -0.62 4.77 -15.98
N VAL A 139 0.47 4.02 -16.16
CA VAL A 139 0.52 2.87 -17.09
C VAL A 139 -0.51 1.80 -16.70
N THR A 140 -0.66 1.51 -15.41
CA THR A 140 -1.63 0.52 -14.90
C THR A 140 -3.08 0.97 -15.09
N LEU A 141 -3.38 2.26 -14.90
CA LEU A 141 -4.70 2.85 -15.15
C LEU A 141 -5.03 2.79 -16.64
N GLU A 142 -4.14 3.26 -17.51
CA GLU A 142 -4.33 3.19 -18.96
C GLU A 142 -4.44 1.74 -19.47
N ALA A 143 -3.76 0.78 -18.84
CA ALA A 143 -3.89 -0.64 -19.17
C ALA A 143 -5.29 -1.17 -18.79
N ARG A 144 -5.76 -0.89 -17.57
CA ARG A 144 -7.13 -1.26 -17.13
C ARG A 144 -8.24 -0.51 -17.87
N GLU A 145 -7.97 0.69 -18.37
CA GLU A 145 -8.92 1.41 -19.24
C GLU A 145 -8.99 0.79 -20.63
N ARG A 146 -7.84 0.45 -21.23
CA ARG A 146 -7.79 -0.32 -22.50
C ARG A 146 -8.49 -1.66 -22.37
N GLU A 147 -8.22 -2.43 -21.32
CA GLU A 147 -8.87 -3.72 -21.04
C GLU A 147 -10.39 -3.58 -20.86
N ARG A 148 -10.85 -2.63 -20.02
CA ARG A 148 -12.28 -2.35 -19.85
C ARG A 148 -12.95 -1.90 -21.15
N HIS A 149 -12.27 -1.12 -21.98
CA HIS A 149 -12.78 -0.72 -23.29
C HIS A 149 -12.87 -1.91 -24.24
N GLN A 150 -11.86 -2.79 -24.27
CA GLN A 150 -11.82 -3.98 -25.11
C GLN A 150 -12.92 -4.99 -24.70
N VAL A 151 -13.11 -5.24 -23.40
CA VAL A 151 -14.22 -6.07 -22.89
C VAL A 151 -15.59 -5.46 -23.24
N ARG A 152 -15.74 -4.13 -23.14
CA ARG A 152 -16.98 -3.43 -23.51
C ARG A 152 -17.27 -3.55 -25.01
N MET A 153 -16.26 -3.36 -25.87
CA MET A 153 -16.40 -3.53 -27.31
C MET A 153 -16.74 -4.97 -27.70
N GLY A 154 -16.08 -5.96 -27.08
CA GLY A 154 -16.40 -7.38 -27.30
C GLY A 154 -17.86 -7.72 -26.99
N ARG A 155 -18.41 -7.21 -25.87
CA ARG A 155 -19.83 -7.37 -25.52
C ARG A 155 -20.77 -6.68 -26.51
N ILE A 156 -20.43 -5.48 -26.98
CA ILE A 156 -21.24 -4.77 -27.99
C ILE A 156 -21.27 -5.55 -29.31
N LEU A 157 -20.12 -6.06 -29.76
CA LEU A 157 -20.03 -6.87 -30.98
C LEU A 157 -20.83 -8.16 -30.86
N GLN A 158 -20.79 -8.86 -29.72
CA GLN A 158 -21.64 -10.04 -29.47
C GLN A 158 -23.14 -9.72 -29.52
N ILE A 159 -23.58 -8.59 -28.94
CA ILE A 159 -24.98 -8.17 -28.97
C ILE A 159 -25.41 -7.82 -30.41
N LEU A 160 -24.56 -7.13 -31.18
CA LEU A 160 -24.85 -6.81 -32.57
C LEU A 160 -24.92 -8.07 -33.45
N ASP A 161 -24.03 -9.03 -33.25
CA ASP A 161 -24.05 -10.32 -33.94
C ASP A 161 -25.34 -11.11 -33.67
N GLN A 162 -25.76 -11.19 -32.40
CA GLN A 162 -27.04 -11.80 -32.00
C GLN A 162 -28.27 -11.11 -32.61
N LEU A 163 -28.23 -9.79 -32.79
CA LEU A 163 -29.33 -9.02 -33.39
C LEU A 163 -29.36 -9.07 -34.92
N LEU A 164 -28.24 -9.35 -35.58
CA LEU A 164 -28.12 -9.37 -37.04
C LEU A 164 -28.21 -10.79 -37.63
N ASN A 165 -27.72 -11.80 -36.91
CA ASN A 165 -27.66 -13.20 -37.36
C ASN A 165 -28.63 -14.12 -36.59
N GLY A 166 -29.45 -13.56 -35.69
CA GLY A 166 -30.50 -14.28 -34.97
C GLY A 166 -31.82 -14.41 -35.75
N VAL A 167 -31.82 -15.14 -36.86
CA VAL A 167 -33.01 -15.60 -37.61
C VAL A 167 -32.83 -17.08 -37.98
#